data_AF-A0A931UDT4-F1
#
_entry.id   AF-A0A931UDT4-F1
#
_cell.length_a   1.000
_cell.length_b   1.000
_cell.length_c   1.000
_cell.angle_alpha   90.00
_cell.angle_beta   90.00
_cell.angle_gamma   90.00
#
_symmetry.space_group_name_H-M   'P 1'
#
loop_
_entity.id
_entity.type
_entity.pdbx_description
1 polymer ?
#
loop_
_entity_poly.entity_id
_entity_poly.type
_entity_poly.pdbx_seq_one_letter_code
_entity_poly.pdbx_strand_id
1 'polypeptide(L)' 'MDKIKFPYRSDGHLALLHVVHDSGSWEKHGLQVEYDFFISADDAHRGVAKGEVEFVSGNHL' A
#
# COMPACT_ATOMS: atom_id res chain seq x y z
N MET A 1 16.26 -1.94 5.87
CA MET A 1 14.89 -1.39 5.87
C MET A 1 14.21 -2.00 4.67
N ASP A 2 13.21 -2.84 4.90
CA ASP A 2 12.55 -3.55 3.81
C ASP A 2 11.65 -2.56 3.06
N LYS A 3 11.63 -2.66 1.73
CA LYS A 3 10.81 -1.80 0.88
C LYS A 3 9.53 -2.52 0.51
N ILE A 4 8.40 -1.89 0.79
CA ILE A 4 7.06 -2.45 0.58
C ILE A 4 6.27 -1.49 -0.31
N LYS A 5 5.61 -2.02 -1.32
CA LYS A 5 4.61 -1.32 -2.14
C LYS A 5 3.23 -1.69 -1.64
N PHE A 6 2.48 -0.67 -1.23
CA PHE A 6 1.14 -0.80 -0.70
C PHE A 6 0.20 0.25 -1.32
N PRO A 7 -0.01 0.22 -2.65
CA PRO A 7 -0.89 1.17 -3.33
C PRO A 7 -2.33 1.13 -2.83
N TYR A 8 -3.07 2.19 -3.15
CA TYR A 8 -4.50 2.28 -2.88
C TYR A 8 -5.33 2.10 -4.16
N ARG A 9 -6.51 1.47 -4.02
CA ARG A 9 -7.53 1.38 -5.07
C ARG A 9 -8.72 2.32 -4.80
N SER A 10 -8.90 2.70 -3.54
CA SER A 10 -9.95 3.63 -3.12
C SER A 10 -9.36 4.71 -2.25
N ASP A 11 -9.54 5.96 -2.67
CA ASP A 11 -9.04 7.16 -2.01
C ASP A 11 -9.54 7.27 -0.56
N GLY A 12 -10.71 6.68 -0.25
CA GLY A 12 -11.26 6.63 1.11
C GLY A 12 -10.36 5.91 2.12
N HIS A 13 -9.49 5.02 1.68
CA HIS A 13 -8.54 4.31 2.54
C HIS A 13 -7.20 5.03 2.68
N LEU A 14 -6.93 6.05 1.86
CA LEU A 14 -5.65 6.75 1.84
C LEU A 14 -5.42 7.54 3.14
N ALA A 15 -6.49 8.10 3.72
CA ALA A 15 -6.44 8.79 5.01
C ALA A 15 -5.86 7.93 6.13
N LEU A 16 -6.21 6.65 6.19
CA LEU A 16 -5.64 5.72 7.18
C LEU A 16 -4.13 5.54 6.94
N LEU A 17 -3.71 5.35 5.69
CA LEU A 17 -2.31 5.13 5.36
C LEU A 17 -1.44 6.35 5.69
N HIS A 18 -1.96 7.56 5.50
CA HIS A 18 -1.32 8.80 5.96
C HIS A 18 -1.13 8.81 7.47
N VAL A 19 -2.16 8.49 8.26
CA VAL A 19 -2.03 8.44 9.74
C VAL A 19 -0.96 7.44 10.17
N VAL A 20 -0.90 6.26 9.52
CA VAL A 20 0.11 5.26 9.85
C VAL A 20 1.52 5.75 9.49
N HIS A 21 1.68 6.42 8.34
CA HIS A 21 2.95 7.04 7.95
C HIS A 21 3.39 8.13 8.93
N ASP A 22 2.52 9.10 9.22
CA ASP A 22 2.82 10.25 10.07
C ASP A 22 3.07 9.86 11.53
N SER A 23 2.51 8.73 11.98
CA SER A 23 2.80 8.16 13.31
C SER A 23 4.19 7.52 13.44
N GLY A 24 4.94 7.43 12.34
CA GLY A 24 6.24 6.75 12.26
C GLY A 24 6.16 5.24 12.43
N SER A 25 4.97 4.65 12.30
CA SER A 25 4.76 3.21 12.58
C SER A 25 5.57 2.33 11.64
N TRP A 26 5.67 2.68 10.35
CA TRP A 26 6.49 1.92 9.39
C TRP A 26 7.97 1.90 9.78
N GLU A 27 8.53 3.06 10.12
CA GLU A 27 9.93 3.19 10.51
C GLU A 27 10.25 2.40 11.78
N LYS A 28 9.35 2.41 12.78
CA LYS A 28 9.49 1.60 14.02
C LYS A 28 9.61 0.11 13.74
N HIS A 29 9.06 -0.36 12.62
CA HIS A 29 9.15 -1.74 12.16
C HIS A 29 10.23 -1.97 11.10
N GLY A 30 11.07 -0.97 10.81
CA GLY A 30 12.13 -1.10 9.80
C GLY A 30 11.58 -1.23 8.37
N LEU A 31 10.42 -0.63 8.09
CA LEU A 31 9.77 -0.64 6.78
C LEU A 31 9.83 0.73 6.10
N GLN A 32 10.11 0.71 4.80
CA GLN A 32 9.88 1.82 3.88
C GLN A 32 8.66 1.49 3.02
N VAL A 33 7.54 2.16 3.24
CA VAL A 33 6.29 1.85 2.53
C VAL A 33 5.99 2.91 1.48
N GLU A 34 5.90 2.50 0.22
CA GLU A 34 5.39 3.27 -0.91
C GLU A 34 3.89 3.01 -1.02
N TYR A 35 3.06 3.90 -0.47
CA TYR A 35 1.60 3.70 -0.37
C TYR A 35 0.77 4.74 -1.13
N ASP A 36 1.35 5.90 -1.43
CA ASP A 36 0.64 7.05 -2.00
C ASP A 36 0.64 7.01 -3.54
N PHE A 37 0.13 5.91 -4.09
CA PHE A 37 -0.16 5.80 -5.51
C PHE A 37 -1.35 4.90 -5.79
N PHE A 38 -2.12 5.29 -6.80
CA PHE A 38 -3.30 4.56 -7.24
C PHE A 38 -2.91 3.30 -8.03
N ILE A 39 -3.69 2.23 -7.87
CA ILE A 39 -3.63 1.04 -8.72
C ILE A 39 -5.04 0.64 -9.18
N SER A 40 -5.16 0.24 -10.45
CA SER A 40 -6.41 -0.30 -11.00
C SER A 40 -6.73 -1.67 -10.41
N ALA A 41 -7.99 -2.13 -10.49
CA ALA A 41 -8.36 -3.47 -10.02
C ALA A 41 -7.64 -4.59 -10.79
N ASP A 42 -7.52 -4.45 -12.12
CA ASP A 42 -6.84 -5.43 -12.97
C ASP A 42 -5.34 -5.49 -12.69
N ASP A 43 -4.71 -4.33 -12.49
CA ASP A 43 -3.30 -4.24 -12.13
C ASP A 43 -3.05 -4.73 -10.69
N ALA A 44 -3.98 -4.50 -9.76
CA ALA A 44 -3.88 -5.01 -8.39
C ALA A 44 -3.84 -6.54 -8.35
N HIS A 45 -4.80 -7.21 -9.02
CA HIS A 45 -4.83 -8.67 -9.07
C HIS A 45 -3.57 -9.26 -9.72
N ARG A 46 -3.14 -8.70 -10.85
CA ARG A 46 -1.91 -9.13 -11.52
C ARG A 46 -0.66 -8.85 -10.69
N GLY A 47 -0.58 -7.66 -10.09
CA GLY A 47 0.58 -7.17 -9.38
C GLY A 47 0.84 -7.97 -8.11
N VAL A 48 -0.21 -8.27 -7.34
CA VAL A 48 -0.10 -9.16 -6.17
C VAL A 48 0.34 -10.56 -6.59
N ALA A 49 -0.29 -11.14 -7.63
CA ALA A 49 0.05 -12.48 -8.11
C ALA A 49 1.50 -12.62 -8.59
N LYS A 50 2.10 -11.54 -9.09
CA LYS A 50 3.49 -11.50 -9.56
C LYS A 50 4.49 -11.00 -8.51
N GLY A 51 4.02 -10.54 -7.34
CA GLY A 51 4.88 -9.88 -6.35
C GLY A 51 5.41 -8.51 -6.80
N GLU A 52 4.73 -7.84 -7.73
CA GLU A 52 5.08 -6.48 -8.16
C GLU A 52 4.64 -5.44 -7.11
N VAL A 53 3.65 -5.80 -6.28
CA VAL A 53 3.18 -5.09 -5.08
C VAL A 53 2.89 -6.11 -3.98
N GLU A 54 3.21 -5.81 -2.74
CA GLU A 54 3.02 -6.73 -1.60
C GLU A 54 1.60 -6.64 -1.02
N PHE A 55 0.98 -5.45 -1.06
CA PHE A 55 -0.34 -5.20 -0.51
C PHE A 55 -1.14 -4.24 -1.39
N VAL A 56 -2.47 -4.25 -1.25
CA VAL A 56 -3.35 -3.27 -1.92
C VAL A 56 -4.42 -2.81 -0.95
N SER A 57 -4.53 -1.49 -0.75
CA SER A 57 -5.50 -0.89 0.16
C SER A 57 -6.83 -0.65 -0.55
N GLY A 58 -7.94 -0.98 0.11
CA GLY A 58 -9.28 -0.78 -0.45
C GLY A 58 -9.62 -1.71 -1.61
N ASN A 59 -8.90 -2.84 -1.73
CA ASN A 59 -9.27 -3.90 -2.67
C ASN A 59 -10.45 -4.71 -2.10
N HIS A 60 -11.65 -4.15 -2.24
CA HIS A 60 -12.88 -4.93 -2.05
C HIS A 60 -13.04 -5.84 -3.28
N LEU A 61 -12.94 -7.15 -3.05
CA LEU A 61 -13.32 -8.20 -4.00
C LEU A 61 -14.81 -8.11 -4.33
#